data_AF-A0A5Y2S8H4-F1
#
_entry.id   AF-A0A5Y2S8H4-F1
#
_cell.length_a   1.000
_cell.length_b   1.000
_cell.length_c   1.000
_cell.angle_alpha   90.00
_cell.angle_beta   90.00
_cell.angle_gamma   90.00
#
_symmetry.space_group_name_H-M   'P 1'
#
loop_
_entity.id
_entity.type
_entity.pdbx_description
1 polymer ?
#
loop_
_entity_poly.entity_id
_entity_poly.type
_entity_poly.pdbx_seq_one_letter_code
_entity_poly.pdbx_strand_id
1 'polypeptide(L)'
;MKIGINGLNLIKEFEGLRLQAYKCPSDIWTIGYGHTAGIGPDDVITEAQAISLLCQDVAASERAVNQYTHVLLTQNQFDALVSFVFNLGVGSFRTSTLLKKLNAGDYDGAAREFGRWIHAGGKALPGLVRRREAERALFLK
;
A
#
# COMPACT_ATOMS: atom_id res chain seq x y z
N MET A 1 -7.00 2.12 -14.10
CA MET A 1 -7.60 2.73 -12.90
C MET A 1 -6.55 3.51 -12.13
N LYS A 2 -6.99 4.48 -11.33
CA LYS A 2 -6.16 5.31 -10.44
C LYS A 2 -6.70 5.20 -9.02
N ILE A 3 -5.86 5.41 -8.03
CA ILE A 3 -6.25 5.30 -6.63
C ILE A 3 -7.30 6.37 -6.30
N GLY A 4 -8.35 5.96 -5.61
CA GLY A 4 -9.40 6.83 -5.09
C GLY A 4 -9.07 7.38 -3.70
N ILE A 5 -9.98 8.21 -3.20
CA ILE A 5 -9.82 8.84 -1.88
C ILE A 5 -9.81 7.81 -0.74
N ASN A 6 -10.55 6.71 -0.87
CA ASN A 6 -10.58 5.65 0.14
C ASN A 6 -9.22 4.96 0.24
N GLY A 7 -8.62 4.60 -0.90
CA GLY A 7 -7.27 4.02 -0.93
C GLY A 7 -6.21 4.97 -0.39
N LEU A 8 -6.24 6.25 -0.78
CA LEU A 8 -5.29 7.24 -0.27
C LEU A 8 -5.40 7.41 1.25
N ASN A 9 -6.62 7.54 1.78
CA ASN A 9 -6.83 7.68 3.22
C ASN A 9 -6.35 6.44 3.98
N LEU A 10 -6.59 5.25 3.43
CA LEU A 10 -6.12 4.00 4.01
C LEU A 10 -4.59 3.96 4.09
N ILE A 11 -3.88 4.34 3.02
CA ILE A 11 -2.41 4.39 3.04
C ILE A 11 -1.92 5.42 4.06
N LYS A 12 -2.50 6.64 4.04
CA LYS A 12 -2.14 7.70 4.99
C LYS A 12 -2.26 7.27 6.45
N GLU A 13 -3.32 6.54 6.79
CA GLU A 13 -3.55 6.03 8.14
C GLU A 13 -2.41 5.12 8.62
N PHE A 14 -1.92 4.23 7.74
CA PHE A 14 -0.90 3.25 8.11
C PHE A 14 0.54 3.76 8.00
N GLU A 15 0.84 4.66 7.07
CA GLU A 15 2.19 5.24 6.94
C GLU A 15 2.45 6.33 7.98
N GLY A 16 1.41 7.12 8.30
CA GLY A 16 1.52 8.28 9.19
C GLY A 16 2.26 9.45 8.55
N LEU A 17 1.92 10.67 8.98
CA LEU A 17 2.51 11.91 8.46
C LEU A 17 3.74 12.34 9.28
N ARG A 18 4.83 12.69 8.58
CA ARG A 18 6.01 13.35 9.13
C ARG A 18 6.38 14.55 8.26
N LEU A 19 6.24 15.76 8.78
CA LEU A 19 6.50 17.00 8.02
C LEU A 19 7.98 17.40 8.01
N GLN A 20 8.78 16.82 8.90
CA GLN A 20 10.23 17.00 8.96
C GLN A 20 10.90 15.65 8.68
N ALA A 21 12.01 15.70 7.95
CA ALA A 21 12.80 14.51 7.65
C ALA A 21 13.29 13.82 8.93
N TYR A 22 13.27 12.49 8.93
CA TYR A 22 13.77 11.66 10.03
C TYR A 22 14.48 10.43 9.49
N LYS A 23 15.36 9.83 10.29
CA LYS A 23 15.98 8.55 9.96
C LYS A 23 15.08 7.40 10.41
N CYS A 24 14.70 6.54 9.46
CA CYS A 24 14.00 5.30 9.79
C CYS A 24 14.98 4.28 10.43
N PRO A 25 14.50 3.15 10.98
CA PRO A 25 15.38 2.12 11.59
C PRO A 25 16.47 1.56 10.67
N SER A 26 16.32 1.73 9.34
CA SER A 26 17.31 1.34 8.33
C SER A 26 18.32 2.45 8.00
N ASP A 27 18.37 3.53 8.79
CA ASP A 27 19.26 4.70 8.62
C ASP A 27 19.04 5.54 7.34
N ILE A 28 17.85 5.43 6.73
CA ILE A 28 17.47 6.16 5.50
C ILE A 28 16.61 7.38 5.86
N TRP A 29 16.97 8.55 5.31
CA TRP A 29 16.17 9.77 5.43
C TRP A 29 14.80 9.61 4.79
N THR A 30 13.77 9.90 5.58
CA THR A 30 12.37 9.65 5.24
C THR A 30 11.52 10.86 5.62
N ILE A 31 10.55 11.23 4.80
CA ILE A 31 9.62 12.34 5.05
C ILE A 31 8.21 12.03 4.50
N GLY A 32 7.21 12.80 4.90
CA GLY A 32 5.83 12.64 4.47
C GLY A 32 5.23 11.33 4.93
N TYR A 33 4.74 10.54 3.97
CA TYR A 33 4.14 9.22 4.16
C TYR A 33 5.11 8.09 3.75
N GLY A 34 6.36 8.18 4.18
CA GLY A 34 7.39 7.17 3.86
C GLY A 34 8.24 7.47 2.62
N HIS A 35 8.23 8.70 2.12
CA HIS A 35 9.02 9.10 0.95
C HIS A 35 10.51 9.20 1.31
N THR A 36 11.38 8.64 0.48
CA THR A 36 12.84 8.55 0.74
C THR A 36 13.72 9.13 -0.36
N ALA A 37 13.18 9.35 -1.57
CA ALA A 37 13.98 9.73 -2.72
C ALA A 37 14.45 11.19 -2.59
N GLY A 38 15.77 11.40 -2.54
CA GLY A 38 16.36 12.73 -2.52
C GLY A 38 16.15 13.51 -1.23
N ILE A 39 15.81 12.85 -0.11
CA ILE A 39 15.57 13.50 1.18
C ILE A 39 16.86 13.70 1.96
N GLY A 40 17.07 14.92 2.43
CA GLY A 40 18.13 15.34 3.34
C GLY A 40 17.67 15.57 4.78
N PRO A 41 18.61 15.79 5.71
CA PRO A 41 18.34 15.96 7.15
C PRO A 41 17.47 17.17 7.50
N ASP A 42 17.55 18.25 6.72
CA ASP A 42 16.93 19.53 7.02
C ASP A 42 15.63 19.77 6.23
N ASP A 43 15.18 18.76 5.48
CA ASP A 43 13.99 18.89 4.65
C ASP A 43 12.72 19.00 5.51
N VAL A 44 11.91 20.00 5.17
CA VAL A 44 10.60 20.25 5.77
C VAL A 44 9.59 20.44 4.65
N ILE A 45 8.44 19.78 4.78
CA ILE A 45 7.36 19.85 3.81
C ILE A 45 6.04 20.22 4.49
N THR A 46 5.13 20.77 3.70
CA THR A 46 3.72 20.95 4.06
C THR A 46 2.94 19.64 3.88
N GLU A 47 1.76 19.54 4.48
CA GLU A 47 0.88 18.40 4.25
C GLU A 47 0.50 18.25 2.77
N ALA A 48 0.27 19.36 2.06
CA ALA A 48 -0.04 19.33 0.64
C ALA A 48 1.11 18.74 -0.19
N GLN A 49 2.36 19.09 0.14
CA GLN A 49 3.55 18.49 -0.46
C GLN A 49 3.66 17.00 -0.12
N ALA A 50 3.41 16.61 1.14
CA ALA A 50 3.41 15.21 1.55
C ALA A 50 2.39 14.37 0.77
N ILE A 51 1.20 14.93 0.51
CA ILE A 51 0.17 14.30 -0.33
C ILE A 51 0.64 14.19 -1.78
N SER A 52 1.29 15.23 -2.32
CA SER A 52 1.83 15.19 -3.67
C SER A 52 2.89 14.09 -3.83
N LEU A 53 3.81 13.97 -2.86
CA LEU A 53 4.81 12.89 -2.83
C LEU A 53 4.14 11.52 -2.74
N LEU A 54 3.16 11.35 -1.85
CA LEU A 54 2.41 10.10 -1.76
C LEU A 54 1.76 9.71 -3.08
N CYS A 55 1.13 10.66 -3.78
CA CYS A 55 0.53 10.42 -5.09
C CYS A 55 1.56 9.99 -6.16
N GLN A 56 2.80 10.46 -6.05
CA GLN A 56 3.89 10.01 -6.93
C GLN A 56 4.35 8.59 -6.56
N ASP A 57 4.52 8.31 -5.27
CA ASP A 57 5.00 7.03 -4.78
C ASP A 57 4.01 5.88 -5.05
N VAL A 58 2.70 6.13 -4.92
CA VAL A 58 1.66 5.13 -5.23
C VAL A 58 1.59 4.79 -6.72
N ALA A 59 2.14 5.63 -7.61
CA ALA A 59 2.03 5.41 -9.05
C ALA A 59 2.66 4.07 -9.49
N ALA A 60 3.71 3.60 -8.81
CA ALA A 60 4.28 2.29 -9.08
C ALA A 60 3.31 1.14 -8.72
N SER A 61 2.64 1.27 -7.57
CA SER A 61 1.61 0.33 -7.11
C SER A 61 0.39 0.31 -8.04
N GLU A 62 -0.09 1.48 -8.44
CA GLU A 62 -1.19 1.60 -9.42
C GLU A 62 -0.83 0.91 -10.73
N ARG A 63 0.36 1.15 -11.28
CA ARG A 63 0.82 0.51 -12.52
C ARG A 63 0.84 -1.00 -12.37
N ALA A 64 1.36 -1.51 -11.25
CA ALA A 64 1.40 -2.94 -10.99
C ALA A 64 0.01 -3.57 -10.91
N VAL A 65 -0.93 -2.96 -10.17
CA VAL A 65 -2.30 -3.49 -10.07
C VAL A 65 -2.98 -3.51 -11.45
N ASN A 66 -2.85 -2.43 -12.22
CA ASN A 66 -3.39 -2.37 -13.58
C ASN A 66 -2.75 -3.38 -14.53
N GLN A 67 -1.44 -3.59 -14.41
CA GLN A 67 -0.69 -4.45 -15.32
C GLN A 67 -0.98 -5.94 -15.08
N TYR A 68 -1.08 -6.34 -13.81
CA TYR A 68 -1.11 -7.76 -13.45
C TYR A 68 -2.50 -8.29 -13.12
N THR A 69 -3.50 -7.41 -12.93
CA THR A 69 -4.88 -7.84 -12.69
C THR A 69 -5.65 -7.86 -14.01
N HIS A 70 -6.18 -9.02 -14.39
CA HIS A 70 -6.81 -9.26 -15.69
C HIS A 70 -8.35 -9.35 -15.60
N VAL A 71 -8.90 -9.20 -14.41
CA VAL A 71 -10.35 -9.16 -14.16
C VAL A 71 -10.81 -7.72 -13.90
N LEU A 72 -12.11 -7.47 -14.06
CA LEU A 72 -12.69 -6.17 -13.72
C LEU A 72 -12.66 -5.95 -12.21
N LEU A 73 -12.27 -4.74 -11.80
CA LEU A 73 -12.25 -4.35 -10.40
C LEU A 73 -13.24 -3.22 -10.16
N THR A 74 -13.87 -3.24 -8.98
CA THR A 74 -14.49 -2.03 -8.44
C THR A 74 -13.41 -1.04 -7.99
N GLN A 75 -13.78 0.23 -7.80
CA GLN A 75 -12.84 1.23 -7.28
C GLN A 75 -12.29 0.85 -5.90
N ASN A 76 -13.13 0.29 -5.01
CA ASN A 76 -12.69 -0.12 -3.68
C ASN A 76 -11.72 -1.31 -3.74
N GLN A 77 -11.96 -2.29 -4.63
CA GLN A 77 -11.03 -3.40 -4.85
C GLN A 77 -9.69 -2.91 -5.37
N PHE A 78 -9.70 -2.01 -6.35
CA PHE A 78 -8.47 -1.40 -6.87
C PHE A 78 -7.71 -0.63 -5.76
N ASP A 79 -8.41 0.19 -4.98
CA ASP A 79 -7.83 0.97 -3.88
C ASP A 79 -7.18 0.08 -2.81
N ALA A 80 -7.85 -0.99 -2.40
CA ALA A 80 -7.32 -1.95 -1.44
C ALA A 80 -6.06 -2.67 -1.97
N LEU A 81 -6.08 -3.06 -3.25
CA LEU A 81 -4.91 -3.68 -3.88
C LEU A 81 -3.75 -2.68 -3.98
N VAL A 82 -3.99 -1.42 -4.34
CA VAL A 82 -2.92 -0.42 -4.41
C VAL A 82 -2.29 -0.19 -3.03
N SER A 83 -3.09 -0.09 -1.96
CA SER A 83 -2.57 -0.03 -0.58
C SER A 83 -1.74 -1.27 -0.21
N PHE A 84 -2.22 -2.45 -0.61
CA PHE A 84 -1.55 -3.73 -0.41
C PHE A 84 -0.19 -3.78 -1.10
N VAL A 85 -0.13 -3.37 -2.38
CA VAL A 85 1.11 -3.33 -3.18
C VAL A 85 2.06 -2.26 -2.66
N PHE A 86 1.55 -1.11 -2.22
CA PHE A 86 2.37 -0.05 -1.63
C PHE A 86 3.15 -0.55 -0.41
N ASN A 87 2.51 -1.36 0.44
CA ASN A 87 3.17 -1.89 1.64
C ASN A 87 4.20 -2.99 1.35
N LEU A 88 3.88 -3.91 0.44
CA LEU A 88 4.63 -5.16 0.26
C LEU A 88 5.56 -5.15 -0.95
N GLY A 89 5.39 -4.16 -1.82
CA GLY A 89 6.10 -4.03 -3.08
C GLY A 89 5.48 -4.85 -4.22
N VAL A 90 5.81 -4.43 -5.44
CA VAL A 90 5.32 -5.02 -6.70
C VAL A 90 5.70 -6.50 -6.86
N GLY A 91 6.92 -6.86 -6.43
CA GLY A 91 7.42 -8.24 -6.53
C GLY A 91 6.54 -9.23 -5.77
N SER A 92 6.24 -8.92 -4.51
CA SER A 92 5.38 -9.72 -3.63
C SER A 92 3.97 -9.90 -4.22
N PHE A 93 3.39 -8.82 -4.75
CA PHE A 93 2.06 -8.86 -5.36
C PHE A 93 2.01 -9.75 -6.60
N ARG A 94 2.96 -9.58 -7.53
CA ARG A 94 3.00 -10.28 -8.82
C ARG A 94 2.99 -11.80 -8.66
N THR A 95 3.66 -12.34 -7.63
CA THR A 95 3.74 -13.78 -7.39
C THR A 95 2.73 -14.30 -6.38
N SER A 96 1.87 -13.43 -5.83
CA SER A 96 0.97 -13.77 -4.73
C SER A 96 -0.14 -14.75 -5.12
N THR A 97 -0.52 -15.61 -4.18
CA THR A 97 -1.74 -16.43 -4.29
C THR A 97 -3.00 -15.56 -4.38
N LEU A 98 -2.99 -14.39 -3.72
CA LEU A 98 -4.05 -13.39 -3.82
C LEU A 98 -4.34 -13.03 -5.27
N LEU A 99 -3.31 -12.59 -6.01
CA LEU A 99 -3.45 -12.22 -7.41
C LEU A 99 -3.87 -13.40 -8.29
N LYS A 100 -3.31 -14.60 -8.04
CA LYS A 100 -3.70 -15.82 -8.78
C LYS A 100 -5.19 -16.11 -8.64
N LYS A 101 -5.72 -16.06 -7.40
CA LYS A 101 -7.15 -16.28 -7.13
C LYS A 101 -8.01 -15.19 -7.77
N LEU A 102 -7.60 -13.93 -7.61
CA LEU A 102 -8.30 -12.78 -8.19
C LEU A 102 -8.43 -12.92 -9.72
N ASN A 103 -7.34 -13.22 -10.41
CA ASN A 103 -7.33 -13.40 -11.86
C ASN A 103 -8.10 -14.65 -12.33
N ALA A 104 -8.37 -15.61 -11.44
CA ALA A 104 -9.27 -16.72 -11.70
C ALA A 104 -10.74 -16.37 -11.45
N GLY A 105 -11.05 -15.12 -11.08
CA GLY A 105 -12.40 -14.65 -10.72
C GLY A 105 -12.83 -15.03 -9.30
N ASP A 106 -11.94 -15.61 -8.48
CA ASP A 106 -12.21 -15.95 -7.08
C ASP A 106 -11.94 -14.75 -6.17
N TYR A 107 -12.85 -13.78 -6.18
CA TYR A 107 -12.75 -12.55 -5.37
C TYR A 107 -12.77 -12.84 -3.87
N ASP A 108 -13.64 -13.75 -3.41
CA ASP A 108 -13.73 -14.12 -2.00
C ASP A 108 -12.49 -14.88 -1.52
N GLY A 109 -11.93 -15.73 -2.37
CA GLY A 109 -10.64 -16.37 -2.13
C GLY A 109 -9.52 -15.35 -2.08
N ALA A 110 -9.45 -14.39 -3.00
CA ALA A 110 -8.46 -13.32 -2.98
C ALA A 110 -8.59 -12.47 -1.70
N ALA A 111 -9.80 -12.12 -1.27
CA ALA A 111 -10.05 -11.38 -0.04
C ALA A 111 -9.53 -12.11 1.21
N ARG A 112 -9.62 -13.45 1.25
CA ARG A 112 -9.04 -14.25 2.36
C ARG A 112 -7.51 -14.25 2.37
N GLU A 113 -6.87 -14.06 1.22
CA GLU A 113 -5.40 -14.08 1.13
C GLU A 113 -4.73 -12.85 1.79
N PHE A 114 -5.43 -11.73 1.98
CA PHE A 114 -4.88 -10.57 2.68
C PHE A 114 -4.29 -10.94 4.05
N GLY A 115 -5.00 -11.76 4.84
CA GLY A 115 -4.60 -12.17 6.18
C GLY A 115 -3.36 -13.07 6.24
N ARG A 116 -2.82 -13.51 5.10
CA ARG A 116 -1.56 -14.26 5.04
C ARG A 116 -0.33 -13.36 5.19
N TRP A 117 -0.48 -12.06 4.87
CA TRP A 117 0.61 -11.08 4.79
C TRP A 117 0.76 -10.26 6.06
N ILE A 118 0.83 -10.96 7.20
CA ILE A 118 0.88 -10.35 8.54
C ILE A 118 2.21 -10.58 9.28
N HIS A 119 3.15 -11.29 8.66
CA HIS A 119 4.38 -11.72 9.33
C HIS A 119 5.60 -10.91 8.86
N ALA A 120 6.47 -10.54 9.80
CA ALA A 120 7.82 -10.06 9.53
C ALA A 120 8.78 -10.66 10.57
N GLY A 121 9.99 -11.05 10.16
CA GLY A 121 10.93 -11.72 11.05
C GLY A 121 10.39 -13.02 11.68
N GLY A 122 9.50 -13.73 10.96
CA GLY A 122 8.87 -14.96 11.44
C GLY A 122 7.75 -14.78 12.46
N LYS A 123 7.36 -13.54 12.81
CA LYS A 123 6.31 -13.25 13.80
C LYS A 123 5.19 -12.43 13.18
N ALA A 124 3.95 -12.72 13.58
CA ALA A 124 2.82 -11.88 13.22
C ALA A 124 2.97 -10.51 13.89
N LEU A 125 2.84 -9.43 13.11
CA LEU A 125 2.91 -8.06 13.60
C LEU A 125 1.49 -7.49 13.74
N PRO A 126 1.08 -7.00 14.93
CA PRO A 126 -0.25 -6.43 15.14
C PRO A 126 -0.59 -5.30 14.16
N GLY A 127 0.40 -4.48 13.80
CA GLY A 127 0.22 -3.42 12.79
C GLY A 127 -0.15 -3.96 11.41
N LEU A 128 0.50 -5.06 10.97
CA LEU A 128 0.18 -5.70 9.70
C LEU A 128 -1.18 -6.40 9.74
N VAL A 129 -1.54 -7.05 10.85
CA VAL A 129 -2.87 -7.65 11.04
C VAL A 129 -3.96 -6.60 10.80
N ARG A 130 -3.90 -5.47 11.52
CA ARG A 130 -4.87 -4.37 11.36
C ARG A 130 -4.90 -3.83 9.93
N ARG A 131 -3.74 -3.67 9.30
CA ARG A 131 -3.64 -3.19 7.92
C ARG A 131 -4.30 -4.15 6.93
N ARG A 132 -4.02 -5.44 7.03
CA ARG A 132 -4.60 -6.45 6.14
C ARG A 132 -6.11 -6.59 6.33
N GLU A 133 -6.60 -6.45 7.57
CA GLU A 133 -8.04 -6.43 7.86
C GLU A 133 -8.73 -5.22 7.23
N ALA A 134 -8.15 -4.02 7.35
CA ALA A 134 -8.72 -2.80 6.78
C ALA A 134 -8.70 -2.82 5.24
N GLU A 135 -7.61 -3.28 4.62
CA GLU A 135 -7.52 -3.48 3.17
C GLU A 135 -8.56 -4.50 2.69
N ARG A 136 -8.69 -5.64 3.38
CA ARG A 136 -9.71 -6.65 3.06
C ARG A 136 -11.13 -6.08 3.18
N ALA A 137 -11.40 -5.32 4.24
CA ALA A 137 -12.71 -4.71 4.45
C ALA A 137 -13.05 -3.71 3.34
N LEU A 138 -12.06 -2.92 2.88
CA LEU A 138 -12.24 -2.05 1.72
C LEU A 138 -12.48 -2.87 0.45
N PHE A 139 -11.71 -3.94 0.22
CA PHE A 139 -11.85 -4.79 -0.96
C PHE A 139 -13.24 -5.44 -1.09
N LEU A 140 -13.90 -5.74 0.02
CA LEU A 140 -15.21 -6.41 0.08
C LEU A 140 -16.41 -5.44 0.08
N LYS A 141 -16.17 -4.13 -0.01
CA LYS A 141 -17.20 -3.09 0.03
C LYS A 141 -17.70 -2.73 -1.36
#